data_AF-A0A1F7IY58-F1
#
_entry.id   AF-A0A1F7IY58-F1
#
_cell.length_a   1.000
_cell.length_b   1.000
_cell.length_c   1.000
_cell.angle_alpha   90.00
_cell.angle_beta   90.00
_cell.angle_gamma   90.00
#
_symmetry.space_group_name_H-M   'P 1'
#
loop_
_entity.id
_entity.type
_entity.pdbx_description
1 polymer ?
#
loop_
_entity_poly.entity_id
_entity_poly.type
_entity_poly.pdbx_seq_one_letter_code
_entity_poly.pdbx_strand_id
1 'polypeptide(L)'
;MEKKVLLLRAVHTLFAIYFISCIFYIYYAVIVARFNLVLIIAIVSLIIEGVLVFILNGGDCPLIHIQKKLDDPIPFFNLFLPDHLAKKATPFFTNVTFLGLILLVIRFLLK
;
A
#
# COMPACT_ATOMS: atom_id res chain seq x y z
N MET A 1 -2.23 24.25 11.93
CA MET A 1 -2.63 22.92 11.45
C MET A 1 -3.29 22.18 12.60
N GLU A 2 -4.56 21.83 12.45
CA GLU A 2 -5.32 21.07 13.46
C GLU A 2 -4.56 19.80 13.88
N LYS A 3 -4.41 19.54 15.18
CA LYS A 3 -3.69 18.34 15.69
C LYS A 3 -4.22 17.04 15.08
N LYS A 4 -5.53 17.00 14.77
CA LYS A 4 -6.22 15.87 14.14
C LYS A 4 -5.71 15.57 12.73
N VAL A 5 -5.42 16.61 11.93
CA VAL A 5 -4.90 16.48 10.57
C VAL A 5 -3.47 15.91 10.60
N LEU A 6 -2.63 16.41 11.52
CA LEU A 6 -1.28 15.87 11.70
C LEU A 6 -1.32 14.38 12.09
N LEU A 7 -2.20 14.02 13.02
CA LEU A 7 -2.37 12.64 13.46
C LEU A 7 -2.80 11.74 12.30
N LEU A 8 -3.78 12.18 11.48
CA LEU A 8 -4.22 11.43 10.30
C LEU A 8 -3.07 11.17 9.33
N ARG A 9 -2.29 12.23 9.00
CA ARG A 9 -1.15 12.12 8.08
C ARG A 9 -0.05 11.20 8.64
N ALA A 10 0.22 11.27 9.94
CA ALA A 10 1.19 10.41 10.60
C ALA A 10 0.77 8.93 10.56
N VAL A 11 -0.50 8.64 10.88
CA VAL A 11 -1.07 7.28 10.80
C VAL A 11 -1.02 6.76 9.37
N HIS A 12 -1.40 7.58 8.38
CA HIS A 12 -1.35 7.20 6.98
C HIS A 12 0.10 6.92 6.53
N THR A 13 1.06 7.73 6.98
CA THR A 13 2.50 7.49 6.70
C THR A 13 2.96 6.16 7.29
N LEU A 14 2.53 5.83 8.50
CA LEU A 14 2.87 4.55 9.13
C LEU A 14 2.33 3.36 8.32
N PHE A 15 1.08 3.42 7.86
CA PHE A 15 0.51 2.41 6.98
C PHE A 15 1.24 2.33 5.63
N ALA A 16 1.60 3.46 5.04
CA ALA A 16 2.37 3.49 3.80
C ALA A 16 3.72 2.77 3.96
N ILE A 17 4.47 3.07 5.03
CA ILE A 17 5.73 2.40 5.34
C ILE A 17 5.52 0.90 5.56
N TYR A 18 4.46 0.51 6.28
CA TYR A 18 4.10 -0.89 6.50
C TYR A 18 3.85 -1.63 5.17
N PHE A 19 2.99 -1.10 4.30
CA PHE A 19 2.69 -1.76 3.03
C PHE A 19 3.88 -1.80 2.08
N ILE A 20 4.70 -0.75 2.03
CA ILE A 20 5.97 -0.76 1.29
C ILE A 20 6.88 -1.88 1.82
N SER A 21 6.96 -2.05 3.14
CA SER A 21 7.74 -3.13 3.76
C SER A 21 7.18 -4.52 3.42
N CYS A 22 5.86 -4.70 3.37
CA CYS A 22 5.22 -5.93 2.92
C CYS A 22 5.59 -6.26 1.46
N ILE A 23 5.57 -5.26 0.57
CA ILE A 23 5.99 -5.43 -0.83
C ILE A 23 7.44 -5.89 -0.89
N PHE A 24 8.36 -5.18 -0.21
CA PHE A 24 9.77 -5.59 -0.15
C PHE A 24 9.95 -7.01 0.38
N TYR A 25 9.18 -7.39 1.39
CA TYR A 25 9.24 -8.71 1.98
C TYR A 25 8.78 -9.82 1.02
N ILE A 26 7.78 -9.57 0.18
CA ILE A 26 7.38 -10.50 -0.89
C ILE A 26 8.56 -10.75 -1.83
N TYR A 27 9.22 -9.70 -2.34
CA TYR A 27 10.38 -9.85 -3.22
C TYR A 27 11.56 -10.55 -2.53
N TYR A 28 11.81 -10.24 -1.25
CA TYR A 28 12.80 -10.94 -0.45
C TYR A 28 12.48 -12.44 -0.34
N ALA A 29 11.22 -12.79 -0.08
CA ALA A 29 10.78 -14.19 0.02
C ALA A 29 10.93 -14.95 -1.32
N VAL A 30 10.72 -14.29 -2.46
CA VAL A 30 11.02 -14.84 -3.80
C VAL A 30 12.50 -15.22 -3.91
N ILE A 31 13.40 -14.29 -3.56
CA ILE A 31 14.86 -14.48 -3.68
C ILE A 31 15.32 -15.65 -2.80
N VAL A 32 14.95 -15.63 -1.52
CA VAL A 32 15.38 -16.63 -0.53
C VAL A 32 14.57 -17.94 -0.61
N ALA A 33 13.50 -17.97 -1.42
CA ALA A 33 12.61 -19.11 -1.62
C ALA A 33 12.05 -19.67 -0.30
N ARG A 34 11.62 -18.77 0.60
CA ARG A 34 11.07 -19.09 1.93
C ARG A 34 9.60 -18.74 2.01
N PHE A 35 8.78 -19.72 2.38
CA PHE A 35 7.37 -19.52 2.71
C PHE A 35 7.20 -19.58 4.23
N ASN A 36 6.79 -18.48 4.84
CA ASN A 36 6.59 -18.41 6.29
C ASN A 36 5.36 -17.57 6.66
N LEU A 37 4.98 -17.59 7.94
CA LEU A 37 3.82 -16.84 8.43
C LEU A 37 3.92 -15.34 8.14
N VAL A 38 5.11 -14.76 8.18
CA VAL A 38 5.34 -13.33 7.86
C VAL A 38 4.95 -13.02 6.41
N LEU A 39 5.25 -13.93 5.47
CA LEU A 39 4.87 -13.77 4.06
C LEU A 39 3.34 -13.82 3.90
N ILE A 40 2.68 -14.76 4.59
CA ILE A 40 1.22 -14.87 4.56
C ILE A 40 0.59 -13.58 5.10
N ILE A 41 1.08 -13.06 6.23
CA ILE A 41 0.59 -11.81 6.83
C ILE A 41 0.79 -10.64 5.85
N ALA A 42 1.94 -10.53 5.20
CA ALA A 42 2.21 -9.49 4.21
C ALA A 42 1.24 -9.57 3.01
N ILE A 43 1.02 -10.77 2.46
CA ILE A 43 0.11 -10.99 1.34
C ILE A 43 -1.33 -10.66 1.75
N VAL A 44 -1.82 -11.19 2.87
CA VAL A 44 -3.18 -10.94 3.36
C VAL A 44 -3.40 -9.45 3.63
N SER A 45 -2.42 -8.77 4.22
CA SER A 45 -2.50 -7.33 4.46
C SER A 45 -2.63 -6.54 3.16
N LEU A 46 -1.83 -6.86 2.15
CA LEU A 46 -1.88 -6.20 0.83
C LEU A 46 -3.18 -6.51 0.08
N ILE A 47 -3.74 -7.72 0.23
CA ILE A 47 -5.04 -8.07 -0.35
C ILE A 47 -6.15 -7.28 0.32
N ILE A 48 -6.18 -7.21 1.65
CA ILE A 48 -7.17 -6.44 2.41
C ILE A 48 -7.10 -4.97 1.97
N GLU A 49 -5.91 -4.38 1.97
CA GLU A 49 -5.74 -2.98 1.55
C GLU A 49 -6.14 -2.76 0.10
N GLY A 50 -5.72 -3.65 -0.82
CA GLY A 50 -6.11 -3.58 -2.23
C GLY A 50 -7.63 -3.63 -2.40
N VAL A 51 -8.31 -4.49 -1.65
CA VAL A 51 -9.78 -4.56 -1.63
C VAL A 51 -10.38 -3.25 -1.13
N LEU A 52 -9.87 -2.70 -0.02
CA LEU A 52 -10.36 -1.43 0.52
C LEU A 52 -10.18 -0.27 -0.47
N VAL A 53 -9.01 -0.18 -1.12
CA VAL A 53 -8.68 0.87 -2.09
C VAL A 53 -9.53 0.76 -3.35
N PHE A 54 -9.59 -0.42 -3.98
CA PHE A 54 -10.24 -0.57 -5.28
C PHE A 54 -11.76 -0.72 -5.19
N ILE A 55 -12.27 -1.51 -4.23
CA ILE A 55 -13.70 -1.84 -4.17
C ILE A 55 -14.47 -0.75 -3.44
N LEU A 56 -13.94 -0.25 -2.32
CA LEU A 56 -14.68 0.71 -1.48
C LEU A 56 -14.42 2.17 -1.88
N ASN A 57 -13.26 2.45 -2.47
CA ASN A 57 -12.80 3.82 -2.67
C ASN A 57 -12.41 4.15 -4.12
N GLY A 58 -12.65 3.26 -5.08
CA GLY A 58 -12.44 3.56 -6.51
C GLY A 58 -10.99 3.90 -6.89
N GLY A 59 -10.01 3.41 -6.13
CA GLY A 59 -8.58 3.69 -6.33
C GLY A 59 -8.02 4.79 -5.42
N ASP A 60 -8.87 5.45 -4.62
CA ASP A 60 -8.42 6.34 -3.56
C ASP A 60 -8.13 5.57 -2.26
N CYS A 61 -7.28 6.13 -1.39
CA CYS A 61 -7.01 5.51 -0.10
C CYS A 61 -8.28 5.48 0.78
N PRO A 62 -8.56 4.38 1.53
CA PRO A 62 -9.67 4.29 2.50
C PRO A 62 -9.83 5.53 3.40
N LEU A 63 -8.70 6.13 3.82
CA LEU A 63 -8.64 7.27 4.71
C LEU A 63 -9.17 8.59 4.10
N ILE A 64 -9.45 8.66 2.79
CA ILE A 64 -9.94 9.87 2.11
C ILE A 64 -11.27 10.38 2.72
N HIS A 65 -12.12 9.48 3.23
CA HIS A 65 -13.37 9.84 3.88
C HIS A 65 -13.15 10.58 5.20
N ILE A 66 -12.13 10.18 5.96
CA ILE A 66 -11.75 10.83 7.21
C ILE A 66 -11.05 12.16 6.89
N GLN A 67 -10.24 12.19 5.84
CA GLN A 67 -9.58 13.39 5.36
C GLN A 67 -10.59 14.48 4.98
N LYS A 68 -11.64 14.13 4.22
CA LYS A 68 -12.75 15.02 3.86
C LYS A 68 -13.51 15.57 5.08
N LYS A 69 -13.68 14.76 6.13
CA LYS A 69 -14.33 15.19 7.39
C LYS A 69 -13.47 16.13 8.24
N LEU A 70 -12.17 16.16 8.02
CA LEU A 70 -11.22 17.02 8.74
C LEU A 70 -10.83 18.27 7.93
N ASP A 71 -11.49 18.50 6.80
CA ASP A 71 -11.22 19.61 5.87
C ASP A 71 -9.73 19.74 5.51
N ASP A 72 -9.01 18.61 5.41
CA ASP A 72 -7.60 18.61 5.03
C ASP A 72 -7.46 18.80 3.51
N PRO A 73 -6.91 19.95 3.05
CA PRO A 73 -6.91 20.32 1.65
C PRO A 73 -5.86 19.58 0.80
N ILE A 74 -4.91 18.88 1.42
CA ILE A 74 -3.79 18.24 0.69
C ILE A 74 -3.95 16.72 0.71
N PRO A 75 -4.19 16.06 -0.44
CA PRO A 75 -4.20 14.61 -0.51
C PRO A 75 -2.88 14.01 -0.04
N PHE A 76 -2.94 12.83 0.59
CA PHE A 76 -1.77 12.22 1.23
C PHE A 76 -0.54 12.09 0.31
N PHE A 77 -0.69 11.54 -0.90
CA PHE A 77 0.44 11.40 -1.82
C PHE A 77 1.01 12.76 -2.26
N ASN A 78 0.20 13.81 -2.31
CA ASN A 78 0.64 15.16 -2.66
C ASN A 78 1.51 15.80 -1.58
N LEU A 79 1.61 15.22 -0.37
CA LEU A 79 2.62 15.62 0.61
C LEU A 79 4.04 15.24 0.17
N PHE A 80 4.19 14.16 -0.59
CA PHE A 80 5.50 13.59 -0.95
C PHE A 80 5.81 13.69 -2.43
N LEU A 81 4.79 13.88 -3.26
CA LEU A 81 4.87 13.82 -4.72
C LEU A 81 4.13 14.99 -5.36
N PRO A 82 4.58 15.49 -6.52
CA PRO A 82 3.78 16.40 -7.33
C PRO A 82 2.52 15.71 -7.86
N ASP A 83 1.46 16.48 -8.15
CA ASP A 83 0.12 15.99 -8.50
C ASP A 83 0.09 14.91 -9.59
N HIS A 84 0.98 15.03 -10.59
CA HIS A 84 1.08 14.08 -11.70
C HIS A 84 1.61 12.70 -11.27
N LEU A 85 2.49 12.65 -10.27
CA LEU A 85 3.01 11.41 -9.69
C LEU A 85 2.07 10.88 -8.61
N ALA A 86 1.45 11.75 -7.83
CA ALA A 86 0.51 11.36 -6.79
C ALA A 86 -0.65 10.52 -7.34
N LYS A 87 -1.21 10.92 -8.49
CA LYS A 87 -2.27 10.15 -9.19
C LYS A 87 -1.80 8.78 -9.70
N LYS A 88 -0.49 8.60 -9.90
CA LYS A 88 0.10 7.35 -10.40
C LYS A 88 0.66 6.47 -9.28
N ALA A 89 0.71 6.96 -8.03
CA ALA A 89 1.30 6.23 -6.91
C ALA A 89 0.52 4.94 -6.62
N THR A 90 -0.81 5.01 -6.47
CA THR A 90 -1.65 3.82 -6.24
C THR A 90 -1.47 2.76 -7.33
N PRO A 91 -1.69 3.03 -8.63
CA PRO A 91 -1.53 2.00 -9.66
C PRO A 91 -0.09 1.51 -9.78
N PHE A 92 0.93 2.33 -9.50
CA PHE A 92 2.31 1.90 -9.45
C PHE A 92 2.53 0.84 -8.36
N PHE A 93 2.14 1.10 -7.11
CA PHE A 93 2.30 0.13 -6.02
C PHE A 93 1.46 -1.13 -6.23
N THR A 94 0.27 -1.00 -6.83
CA THR A 94 -0.54 -2.15 -7.24
C THR A 94 0.21 -3.03 -8.24
N ASN A 95 0.76 -2.45 -9.31
CA ASN A 95 1.49 -3.21 -10.33
C ASN A 95 2.75 -3.88 -9.75
N VAL A 96 3.50 -3.18 -8.91
CA VAL A 96 4.67 -3.73 -8.23
C VAL A 96 4.29 -4.90 -7.32
N THR A 97 3.15 -4.80 -6.62
CA THR A 97 2.62 -5.88 -5.78
C THR A 97 2.23 -7.10 -6.62
N PHE A 98 1.46 -6.90 -7.70
CA PHE A 98 1.06 -7.96 -8.61
C PHE A 98 2.25 -8.69 -9.21
N LEU A 99 3.26 -7.96 -9.68
CA LEU A 99 4.49 -8.56 -10.20
C LEU A 99 5.20 -9.40 -9.14
N GLY A 100 5.29 -8.91 -7.90
CA GLY A 100 5.86 -9.66 -6.78
C GLY A 100 5.11 -10.95 -6.49
N LEU A 101 3.77 -10.93 -6.52
CA LEU A 101 2.94 -12.13 -6.34
C LEU A 101 3.10 -13.13 -7.49
N ILE A 102 3.16 -12.67 -8.74
CA ILE A 102 3.40 -13.54 -9.91
C ILE A 102 4.76 -14.23 -9.77
N LEU A 103 5.82 -13.48 -9.45
CA LEU A 103 7.17 -14.03 -9.25
C LEU A 103 7.19 -15.04 -8.10
N LEU A 104 6.44 -14.78 -7.03
CA LEU A 104 6.28 -15.70 -5.91
C LEU A 104 5.65 -17.01 -6.36
N VAL A 105 4.53 -16.95 -7.08
CA VAL A 105 3.86 -18.15 -7.62
C VAL A 105 4.79 -18.93 -8.54
N ILE A 106 5.45 -18.27 -9.49
CA ILE A 106 6.43 -18.91 -10.40
C ILE A 106 7.55 -19.59 -9.60
N ARG A 107 8.10 -18.90 -8.60
CA ARG A 107 9.20 -19.42 -7.78
C ARG A 107 8.81 -20.67 -7.00
N PHE A 108 7.56 -20.76 -6.52
CA PHE A 108 7.08 -21.95 -5.79
C PHE A 108 6.55 -23.05 -6.70
N LEU A 109 6.14 -22.75 -7.93
CA LEU A 109 5.76 -23.76 -8.93
C LEU A 109 6.97 -24.41 -9.63
N LEU A 110 8.06 -23.67 -9.82
CA LEU A 110 9.29 -24.16 -10.48
C LEU A 110 10.31 -24.79 -9.51
N LYS A 111 9.93 -25.00 -8.24
CA LYS A 111 10.79 -25.56 -7.19
C LYS A 111 10.28 -26.95 -6.82
#